data_AF-A0A916C8H2-F1
#
_entry.id   AF-A0A916C8H2-F1
#
_cell.length_a   1.000
_cell.length_b   1.000
_cell.length_c   1.000
_cell.angle_alpha   90.00
_cell.angle_beta   90.00
_cell.angle_gamma   90.00
#
_symmetry.space_group_name_H-M   'P 1'
#
loop_
_entity.id
_entity.type
_entity.pdbx_description
1 polymer ?
#
loop_
_entity_poly.entity_id
_entity_poly.type
_entity_poly.pdbx_seq_one_letter_code
_entity_poly.pdbx_strand_id
1 'polypeptide(L)'
;MKAMSLPIAPAKTDSAPGAPAYVIALGRGVTLRLAAYSVLLLFLSVGVFSALTGIAGFDSTSRNWVTPVLYVVVYFGTLVAHELVHGLFFRIFGGSPRYGAGVLYFMPYFYTTSPGAFPLRRMIIIVLAPLLVLSPLSLVAALLVPALAGYLAVAFIGNTAGAVGDIWLTICLIRFRGLKDVTVVDLPNGQAIYTRDAKADEIAGKLSARDERDPGFVGQWITAASAVFVAGVLAGLVGPFFTDSLLIGPAQFPLIAFTRSSQGFAWTGSLASPLLAGLLFALAARLFSRRKPHGAELQTVQ
;
A
#
# COMPACT_ATOMS: atom_id res chain seq x y z
N MET A 1 -11.78 -26.26 -12.67
CA MET A 1 -10.47 -26.65 -12.11
C MET A 1 -10.51 -26.42 -10.61
N LYS A 2 -10.24 -27.46 -9.83
CA LYS A 2 -10.30 -27.50 -8.36
C LYS A 2 -9.44 -26.39 -7.74
N ALA A 3 -10.03 -25.55 -6.87
CA ALA A 3 -9.27 -24.73 -5.95
C ALA A 3 -8.56 -25.67 -4.99
N MET A 4 -7.23 -25.76 -5.10
CA MET A 4 -6.41 -26.56 -4.20
C MET A 4 -6.33 -25.81 -2.87
N SER A 5 -7.19 -26.19 -1.93
CA SER A 5 -7.02 -25.89 -0.51
C SER A 5 -5.72 -26.54 -0.05
N LEU A 6 -4.66 -25.75 0.13
CA LEU A 6 -3.44 -26.23 0.78
C LEU A 6 -3.69 -26.28 2.29
N PRO A 7 -3.68 -27.47 2.93
CA PRO A 7 -3.62 -27.56 4.37
C PRO A 7 -2.16 -27.27 4.76
N ILE A 8 -1.89 -26.10 5.31
CA ILE A 8 -0.59 -25.82 5.91
C ILE A 8 -0.82 -25.77 7.42
N ALA A 9 -0.74 -26.96 8.04
CA ALA A 9 -0.39 -27.02 9.44
C ALA A 9 0.96 -26.28 9.61
N PRO A 10 1.11 -25.38 10.60
CA PRO A 10 2.39 -24.74 10.83
C PRO A 10 3.41 -25.83 11.13
N ALA A 11 4.50 -25.85 10.35
CA ALA A 11 5.67 -26.62 10.72
C ALA A 11 6.08 -26.18 12.14
N LYS A 12 6.05 -27.12 13.09
CA LYS A 12 6.53 -26.93 14.45
C LYS A 12 8.01 -26.54 14.38
N THR A 13 8.27 -25.24 14.40
CA THR A 13 9.58 -24.69 14.74
C THR A 13 9.64 -24.61 16.25
N ASP A 14 10.73 -25.09 16.85
CA ASP A 14 10.95 -25.31 18.29
C ASP A 14 10.96 -24.03 19.18
N SER A 15 10.26 -22.96 18.80
CA SER A 15 10.31 -21.67 19.47
C SER A 15 9.00 -20.88 19.55
N ALA A 16 7.84 -21.47 19.25
CA ALA A 16 6.54 -20.82 19.49
C ALA A 16 5.69 -21.62 20.51
N PRO A 17 5.61 -21.20 21.78
CA PRO A 17 4.72 -21.80 22.76
C PRO A 17 3.29 -21.24 22.56
N GLY A 18 2.31 -22.10 22.26
CA GLY A 18 0.88 -21.78 22.34
C GLY A 18 0.25 -21.11 21.10
N ALA A 19 -1.05 -20.80 21.21
CA ALA A 19 -1.82 -20.08 20.20
C ALA A 19 -1.30 -18.64 20.04
N PRO A 20 -1.39 -18.03 18.83
CA PRO A 20 -0.98 -16.64 18.63
C PRO A 20 -1.84 -15.71 19.49
N ALA A 21 -1.22 -14.68 20.07
CA ALA A 21 -1.92 -13.64 20.81
C ALA A 21 -2.85 -12.83 19.88
N TYR A 22 -2.44 -12.65 18.61
CA TYR A 22 -3.26 -12.03 17.58
C TYR A 22 -2.82 -12.46 16.18
N VAL A 23 -3.76 -12.53 15.25
CA VAL A 23 -3.47 -12.74 13.83
C VAL A 23 -3.99 -11.55 13.04
N ILE A 24 -3.06 -10.80 12.44
CA ILE A 24 -3.38 -9.78 11.47
C ILE A 24 -3.71 -10.51 10.16
N ALA A 25 -4.96 -10.40 9.69
CA ALA A 25 -5.41 -11.07 8.47
C ALA A 25 -5.76 -10.06 7.37
N LEU A 26 -5.32 -10.34 6.15
CA LEU A 26 -5.73 -9.62 4.94
C LEU A 26 -7.10 -10.14 4.48
N GLY A 27 -8.16 -9.70 5.17
CA GLY A 27 -9.54 -9.95 4.77
C GLY A 27 -10.00 -9.07 3.61
N ARG A 28 -11.07 -9.46 2.92
CA ARG A 28 -11.62 -8.70 1.76
C ARG A 28 -11.90 -7.23 2.07
N GLY A 29 -12.47 -6.93 3.25
CA GLY A 29 -12.75 -5.55 3.67
C GLY A 29 -11.48 -4.73 3.92
N VAL A 30 -10.42 -5.36 4.44
CA VAL A 30 -9.09 -4.74 4.54
C VAL A 30 -8.54 -4.47 3.15
N THR A 31 -8.53 -5.47 2.26
CA THR A 31 -8.00 -5.34 0.88
C THR A 31 -8.67 -4.20 0.12
N LEU A 32 -10.00 -4.06 0.22
CA LEU A 32 -10.71 -2.95 -0.43
C LEU A 32 -10.30 -1.60 0.15
N ARG A 33 -10.23 -1.46 1.49
CA ARG A 33 -9.76 -0.23 2.15
C ARG A 33 -8.32 0.12 1.72
N LEU A 34 -7.45 -0.87 1.63
CA LEU A 34 -6.07 -0.69 1.16
C LEU A 34 -6.03 -0.25 -0.31
N ALA A 35 -6.89 -0.78 -1.16
CA ALA A 35 -7.01 -0.31 -2.55
C ALA A 35 -7.48 1.16 -2.65
N ALA A 36 -8.29 1.66 -1.70
CA ALA A 36 -8.56 3.11 -1.60
C ALA A 36 -7.29 3.86 -1.31
N TYR A 37 -6.59 3.41 -0.26
CA TYR A 37 -5.43 4.09 0.26
C TYR A 37 -4.27 4.06 -0.74
N SER A 38 -4.15 3.02 -1.58
CA SER A 38 -3.16 2.99 -2.67
C SER A 38 -3.44 4.05 -3.72
N VAL A 39 -4.70 4.30 -4.08
CA VAL A 39 -5.06 5.38 -5.03
C VAL A 39 -4.70 6.74 -4.44
N LEU A 40 -4.94 6.95 -3.15
CA LEU A 40 -4.53 8.19 -2.46
C LEU A 40 -3.02 8.35 -2.47
N LEU A 41 -2.29 7.29 -2.11
CA LEU A 41 -0.84 7.29 -2.10
C LEU A 41 -0.28 7.50 -3.51
N LEU A 42 -0.94 7.01 -4.55
CA LEU A 42 -0.56 7.26 -5.94
C LEU A 42 -0.58 8.76 -6.25
N PHE A 43 -1.69 9.46 -5.97
CA PHE A 43 -1.78 10.90 -6.22
C PHE A 43 -0.83 11.71 -5.34
N LEU A 44 -0.71 11.34 -4.06
CA LEU A 44 0.25 11.97 -3.15
C LEU A 44 1.68 11.79 -3.67
N SER A 45 2.03 10.60 -4.16
CA SER A 45 3.36 10.29 -4.68
C SER A 45 3.66 11.05 -5.97
N VAL A 46 2.68 11.21 -6.86
CA VAL A 46 2.80 12.08 -8.05
C VAL A 46 3.12 13.51 -7.60
N GLY A 47 2.36 14.05 -6.64
CA GLY A 47 2.58 15.40 -6.11
C GLY A 47 3.96 15.56 -5.49
N VAL A 48 4.36 14.64 -4.60
CA VAL A 48 5.67 14.65 -3.93
C VAL A 48 6.82 14.54 -4.94
N PHE A 49 6.74 13.60 -5.90
CA PHE A 49 7.78 13.44 -6.90
C PHE A 49 7.90 14.67 -7.80
N SER A 50 6.77 15.15 -8.33
CA SER A 50 6.75 16.31 -9.23
C SER A 50 7.26 17.56 -8.52
N ALA A 51 6.90 17.73 -7.25
CA ALA A 51 7.45 18.76 -6.39
C ALA A 51 8.98 18.60 -6.29
N LEU A 52 9.47 17.52 -5.72
CA LEU A 52 10.90 17.38 -5.41
C LEU A 52 11.82 17.40 -6.64
N THR A 53 11.32 17.05 -7.82
CA THR A 53 12.10 17.00 -9.06
C THR A 53 11.85 18.17 -10.02
N GLY A 54 10.76 18.92 -9.85
CA GLY A 54 10.31 19.93 -10.82
C GLY A 54 9.71 19.33 -12.10
N ILE A 55 9.45 18.01 -12.15
CA ILE A 55 9.05 17.30 -13.36
C ILE A 55 7.55 17.02 -13.31
N ALA A 56 6.80 17.75 -14.13
CA ALA A 56 5.34 17.63 -14.21
C ALA A 56 4.93 16.53 -15.20
N GLY A 57 4.69 15.33 -14.69
CA GLY A 57 3.97 14.27 -15.41
C GLY A 57 4.76 13.48 -16.46
N PHE A 58 4.07 12.48 -17.03
CA PHE A 58 4.60 11.60 -18.08
C PHE A 58 4.63 12.35 -19.42
N ASP A 59 5.69 12.17 -20.21
CA ASP A 59 5.80 12.73 -21.56
C ASP A 59 4.76 12.07 -22.48
N SER A 60 3.58 12.67 -22.49
CA SER A 60 2.38 12.20 -23.20
C SER A 60 2.46 12.51 -24.71
N THR A 61 3.49 13.25 -25.13
CA THR A 61 3.70 13.69 -26.52
C THR A 61 4.45 12.68 -27.38
N SER A 62 4.89 11.55 -26.82
CA SER A 62 5.55 10.51 -27.60
C SER A 62 4.57 9.83 -28.57
N ARG A 63 4.74 10.08 -29.87
CA ARG A 63 4.05 9.35 -30.97
C ARG A 63 4.58 7.92 -31.16
N ASN A 64 5.49 7.46 -30.29
CA ASN A 64 6.15 6.18 -30.37
C ASN A 64 5.53 5.20 -29.36
N TRP A 65 5.07 4.04 -29.83
CA TRP A 65 4.50 2.98 -28.99
C TRP A 65 5.51 2.33 -28.04
N VAL A 66 6.82 2.52 -28.24
CA VAL A 66 7.87 1.97 -27.38
C VAL A 66 7.85 2.60 -25.98
N THR A 67 7.67 3.92 -25.89
CA THR A 67 7.67 4.65 -24.61
C THR A 67 6.63 4.12 -23.61
N PRO A 68 5.33 3.95 -23.96
CA PRO A 68 4.36 3.39 -23.03
C PRO A 68 4.66 1.94 -22.65
N VAL A 69 5.21 1.12 -23.57
CA VAL A 69 5.67 -0.24 -23.24
C VAL A 69 6.78 -0.21 -22.19
N LEU A 70 7.74 0.70 -22.32
CA LEU A 70 8.83 0.85 -21.34
C LEU A 70 8.31 1.28 -19.96
N TYR A 71 7.31 2.16 -19.88
CA TYR A 71 6.68 2.49 -18.59
C TYR A 71 6.04 1.26 -17.93
N VAL A 72 5.36 0.41 -18.70
CA VAL A 72 4.79 -0.84 -18.20
C VAL A 72 5.90 -1.78 -17.70
N VAL A 73 6.98 -1.93 -18.46
CA VAL A 73 8.14 -2.75 -18.06
C VAL A 73 8.76 -2.23 -16.76
N VAL A 74 8.94 -0.92 -16.62
CA VAL A 74 9.48 -0.31 -15.39
C VAL A 74 8.54 -0.52 -14.20
N TYR A 75 7.23 -0.41 -14.40
CA TYR A 75 6.26 -0.70 -13.35
C TYR A 75 6.36 -2.15 -12.85
N PHE A 76 6.37 -3.12 -13.76
CA PHE A 76 6.53 -4.53 -13.39
C PHE A 76 7.89 -4.84 -12.77
N GLY A 77 8.96 -4.27 -13.32
CA GLY A 77 10.30 -4.37 -12.74
C GLY A 77 10.35 -3.81 -11.32
N THR A 78 9.60 -2.76 -11.04
CA THR A 78 9.47 -2.17 -9.70
C THR A 78 8.77 -3.12 -8.73
N LEU A 79 7.69 -3.79 -9.15
CA LEU A 79 7.01 -4.79 -8.32
C LEU A 79 7.94 -5.97 -7.97
N VAL A 80 8.73 -6.44 -8.93
CA VAL A 80 9.72 -7.49 -8.68
C VAL A 80 10.80 -6.99 -7.73
N ALA A 81 11.35 -5.79 -7.96
CA ALA A 81 12.35 -5.19 -7.08
C ALA A 81 11.84 -5.01 -5.64
N HIS A 82 10.57 -4.65 -5.48
CA HIS A 82 9.92 -4.49 -4.19
C HIS A 82 9.97 -5.78 -3.37
N GLU A 83 9.52 -6.88 -3.97
CA GLU A 83 9.58 -8.21 -3.37
C GLU A 83 11.01 -8.67 -3.08
N LEU A 84 11.94 -8.41 -4.01
CA LEU A 84 13.35 -8.72 -3.80
C LEU A 84 13.95 -7.98 -2.60
N VAL A 85 13.55 -6.72 -2.36
CA VAL A 85 13.99 -5.97 -1.17
C VAL A 85 13.43 -6.59 0.11
N HIS A 86 12.15 -6.97 0.16
CA HIS A 86 11.64 -7.73 1.32
C HIS A 86 12.47 -8.99 1.56
N GLY A 87 12.72 -9.78 0.51
CA GLY A 87 13.49 -11.01 0.62
C GLY A 87 14.95 -10.78 1.03
N LEU A 88 15.57 -9.70 0.57
CA LEU A 88 16.91 -9.29 1.02
C LEU A 88 16.92 -9.03 2.53
N PHE A 89 15.95 -8.28 3.05
CA PHE A 89 15.88 -8.00 4.48
C PHE A 89 15.51 -9.24 5.30
N PHE A 90 14.66 -10.13 4.78
CA PHE A 90 14.47 -11.45 5.38
C PHE A 90 15.81 -12.20 5.49
N ARG A 91 16.61 -12.26 4.42
CA ARG A 91 17.94 -12.91 4.45
C ARG A 91 18.90 -12.25 5.44
N ILE A 92 18.98 -10.92 5.46
CA ILE A 92 19.83 -10.16 6.40
C ILE A 92 19.50 -10.54 7.85
N PHE A 93 18.23 -10.79 8.15
CA PHE A 93 17.79 -11.20 9.50
C PHE A 93 17.75 -12.71 9.74
N GLY A 94 18.37 -13.52 8.86
CA GLY A 94 18.49 -14.98 9.00
C GLY A 94 17.28 -15.77 8.52
N GLY A 95 16.37 -15.14 7.77
CA GLY A 95 15.23 -15.79 7.12
C GLY A 95 15.58 -16.50 5.82
N SER A 96 14.63 -17.30 5.32
CA SER A 96 14.73 -18.04 4.07
C SER A 96 13.59 -17.64 3.12
N PRO A 97 13.72 -16.48 2.43
CA PRO A 97 12.62 -15.93 1.66
C PRO A 97 12.23 -16.85 0.50
N ARG A 98 10.93 -16.87 0.23
CA ARG A 98 10.27 -17.58 -0.85
C ARG A 98 9.43 -16.56 -1.61
N TYR A 99 9.57 -16.59 -2.93
CA TYR A 99 8.89 -15.67 -3.82
C TYR A 99 7.77 -16.39 -4.56
N GLY A 100 6.70 -15.68 -4.86
CA GLY A 100 5.63 -16.17 -5.70
C GLY A 100 4.94 -15.05 -6.45
N ALA A 101 4.08 -15.46 -7.39
CA ALA A 101 3.24 -14.57 -8.17
C ALA A 101 1.86 -15.20 -8.31
N GLY A 102 0.84 -14.36 -8.41
CA GLY A 102 -0.53 -14.77 -8.66
C GLY A 102 -1.29 -13.71 -9.42
N VAL A 103 -2.56 -14.01 -9.72
CA VAL A 103 -3.47 -13.04 -10.32
C VAL A 103 -4.68 -12.92 -9.40
N LEU A 104 -4.91 -11.71 -8.90
CA LEU A 104 -6.12 -11.39 -8.14
C LEU A 104 -7.08 -10.62 -9.04
N TYR A 105 -8.19 -11.28 -9.39
CA TYR A 105 -9.14 -10.83 -10.42
C TYR A 105 -8.48 -10.69 -11.80
N PHE A 106 -7.93 -9.51 -12.10
CA PHE A 106 -7.24 -9.20 -13.36
C PHE A 106 -5.86 -8.57 -13.14
N MET A 107 -5.49 -8.29 -11.88
CA MET A 107 -4.19 -7.70 -11.57
C MET A 107 -3.20 -8.77 -11.12
N PRO A 108 -2.04 -8.87 -11.77
CA PRO A 108 -0.94 -9.67 -11.25
C PRO A 108 -0.47 -9.08 -9.91
N TYR A 109 -0.14 -9.95 -8.97
CA TYR A 109 0.53 -9.58 -7.74
C TYR A 109 1.73 -10.49 -7.52
N PHE A 110 2.77 -9.93 -6.93
CA PHE A 110 3.93 -10.68 -6.45
C PHE A 110 3.89 -10.69 -4.94
N TYR A 111 4.56 -11.66 -4.33
CA TYR A 111 4.67 -11.73 -2.88
C TYR A 111 5.96 -12.42 -2.47
N THR A 112 6.44 -12.03 -1.30
CA THR A 112 7.59 -12.63 -0.62
C THR A 112 7.17 -13.06 0.77
N THR A 113 7.47 -14.30 1.12
CA THR A 113 7.23 -14.84 2.46
C THR A 113 8.50 -15.47 3.01
N SER A 114 8.63 -15.57 4.33
CA SER A 114 9.72 -16.34 4.94
C SER A 114 9.19 -17.18 6.10
N PRO A 115 9.46 -18.49 6.13
CA PRO A 115 9.20 -19.27 7.33
C PRO A 115 10.08 -18.77 8.48
N GLY A 116 9.62 -18.99 9.71
CA GLY A 116 10.31 -18.61 10.94
C GLY A 116 9.63 -17.45 11.67
N ALA A 117 10.18 -17.14 12.84
CA ALA A 117 9.67 -16.13 13.75
C ALA A 117 10.71 -15.02 13.91
N PHE A 118 10.29 -13.77 13.74
CA PHE A 118 11.18 -12.62 13.78
C PHE A 118 10.79 -11.69 14.92
N PRO A 119 11.76 -11.12 15.67
CA PRO A 119 11.49 -10.04 16.61
C PRO A 119 10.72 -8.90 15.95
N LEU A 120 9.74 -8.33 16.65
CA LEU A 120 8.86 -7.27 16.14
C LEU A 120 9.59 -6.16 15.37
N ARG A 121 10.71 -5.67 15.92
CA ARG A 121 11.50 -4.60 15.30
C ARG A 121 12.08 -5.01 13.94
N ARG A 122 12.56 -6.25 13.82
CA ARG A 122 13.09 -6.78 12.55
C ARG A 122 11.97 -6.94 11.55
N MET A 123 10.82 -7.45 11.96
CA MET A 123 9.66 -7.56 11.07
C MET A 123 9.21 -6.20 10.54
N ILE A 124 9.13 -5.17 11.39
CA ILE A 124 8.81 -3.79 10.95
C ILE A 124 9.81 -3.30 9.91
N ILE A 125 11.11 -3.57 10.10
CA ILE A 125 12.15 -3.18 9.13
C ILE A 125 11.93 -3.93 7.80
N ILE A 126 11.71 -5.25 7.84
CA ILE A 126 11.48 -6.07 6.64
C ILE A 126 10.29 -5.56 5.85
N VAL A 127 9.17 -5.32 6.53
CA VAL A 127 7.92 -4.84 5.93
C VAL A 127 8.12 -3.45 5.32
N LEU A 128 8.77 -2.52 6.01
CA LEU A 128 8.90 -1.15 5.51
C LEU A 128 10.08 -0.95 4.53
N ALA A 129 10.94 -1.97 4.37
CA ALA A 129 12.18 -1.86 3.61
C ALA A 129 11.99 -1.40 2.15
N PRO A 130 11.05 -1.94 1.35
CA PRO A 130 10.92 -1.52 -0.04
C PRO A 130 10.55 -0.04 -0.18
N LEU A 131 9.67 0.46 0.69
CA LEU A 131 9.31 1.87 0.72
C LEU A 131 10.53 2.74 1.06
N LEU A 132 11.32 2.36 2.07
CA LEU A 132 12.46 3.14 2.54
C LEU A 132 13.72 3.01 1.67
N VAL A 133 13.80 2.00 0.81
CA VAL A 133 14.94 1.79 -0.09
C VAL A 133 14.62 2.26 -1.50
N LEU A 134 13.55 1.74 -2.12
CA LEU A 134 13.30 1.98 -3.54
C LEU A 134 12.76 3.38 -3.82
N SER A 135 11.88 3.92 -2.97
CA SER A 135 11.33 5.26 -3.21
C SER A 135 12.43 6.35 -3.11
N PRO A 136 13.26 6.42 -2.05
CA PRO A 136 14.36 7.38 -2.01
C PRO A 136 15.39 7.16 -3.13
N LEU A 137 15.73 5.91 -3.45
CA LEU A 137 16.66 5.59 -4.53
C LEU A 137 16.14 6.10 -5.89
N SER A 138 14.86 5.87 -6.18
CA SER A 138 14.24 6.33 -7.43
C SER A 138 14.21 7.84 -7.53
N LEU A 139 13.86 8.52 -6.43
CA LEU A 139 13.84 9.97 -6.35
C LEU A 139 15.24 10.57 -6.55
N VAL A 140 16.25 10.08 -5.82
CA VAL A 140 17.64 10.55 -5.95
C VAL A 140 18.17 10.29 -7.34
N ALA A 141 17.91 9.10 -7.91
CA ALA A 141 18.30 8.80 -9.28
C ALA A 141 17.67 9.75 -10.31
N ALA A 142 16.43 10.20 -10.08
CA ALA A 142 15.75 11.13 -10.98
C ALA A 142 16.39 12.52 -10.97
N LEU A 143 16.88 12.95 -9.80
CA LEU A 143 17.63 14.19 -9.65
C LEU A 143 19.01 14.12 -10.31
N LEU A 144 19.68 12.96 -10.23
CA LEU A 144 21.00 12.75 -10.81
C LEU A 144 20.96 12.53 -12.33
N VAL A 145 19.88 11.93 -12.84
CA VAL A 145 19.72 11.59 -14.26
C VAL A 145 18.34 12.04 -14.75
N PRO A 146 18.13 13.35 -14.99
CA PRO A 146 16.82 13.89 -15.39
C PRO A 146 16.23 13.25 -16.66
N ALA A 147 17.09 12.78 -17.57
CA ALA A 147 16.67 12.07 -18.78
C ALA A 147 15.87 10.78 -18.50
N LEU A 148 16.06 10.16 -17.34
CA LEU A 148 15.33 8.95 -16.92
C LEU A 148 14.19 9.24 -15.95
N ALA A 149 13.96 10.51 -15.61
CA ALA A 149 13.07 10.88 -14.52
C ALA A 149 11.62 10.42 -14.73
N GLY A 150 11.13 10.36 -15.96
CA GLY A 150 9.78 9.81 -16.23
C GLY A 150 9.65 8.34 -15.83
N TYR A 151 10.67 7.52 -16.09
CA TYR A 151 10.70 6.11 -15.68
C TYR A 151 10.85 5.98 -14.17
N LEU A 152 11.72 6.80 -13.58
CA LEU A 152 11.93 6.84 -12.13
C LEU A 152 10.71 7.38 -11.37
N ALA A 153 9.90 8.22 -12.02
CA ALA A 153 8.58 8.61 -11.52
C ALA A 153 7.65 7.39 -11.43
N VAL A 154 7.59 6.56 -12.48
CA VAL A 154 6.81 5.30 -12.45
C VAL A 154 7.26 4.42 -11.30
N ALA A 155 8.56 4.22 -11.13
CA ALA A 155 9.10 3.40 -10.05
C ALA A 155 8.77 3.99 -8.66
N PHE A 156 8.96 5.29 -8.46
CA PHE A 156 8.65 5.98 -7.21
C PHE A 156 7.15 5.89 -6.85
N ILE A 157 6.28 6.26 -7.81
CA ILE A 157 4.84 6.29 -7.62
C ILE A 157 4.30 4.87 -7.42
N GLY A 158 4.73 3.93 -8.27
CA GLY A 158 4.31 2.54 -8.21
C GLY A 158 4.73 1.86 -6.91
N ASN A 159 5.98 2.03 -6.49
CA ASN A 159 6.47 1.48 -5.23
C ASN A 159 5.73 2.07 -4.01
N THR A 160 5.55 3.40 -3.98
CA THR A 160 4.93 4.07 -2.83
C THR A 160 3.44 3.75 -2.71
N ALA A 161 2.72 3.70 -3.83
CA ALA A 161 1.32 3.27 -3.85
C ALA A 161 1.16 1.77 -3.55
N GLY A 162 2.07 0.94 -4.05
CA GLY A 162 2.11 -0.51 -3.80
C GLY A 162 2.40 -0.86 -2.34
N ALA A 163 3.25 -0.09 -1.68
CA ALA A 163 3.61 -0.26 -0.27
C ALA A 163 2.48 0.07 0.73
N VAL A 164 1.24 0.31 0.27
CA VAL A 164 0.11 0.60 1.17
C VAL A 164 -0.16 -0.53 2.15
N GLY A 165 0.02 -1.79 1.70
CA GLY A 165 -0.09 -2.97 2.55
C GLY A 165 0.97 -2.97 3.64
N ASP A 166 2.20 -2.62 3.29
CA ASP A 166 3.34 -2.55 4.20
C ASP A 166 3.17 -1.47 5.26
N ILE A 167 2.71 -0.29 4.85
CA ILE A 167 2.42 0.83 5.75
C ILE A 167 1.33 0.42 6.73
N TRP A 168 0.24 -0.18 6.24
CA TRP A 168 -0.86 -0.65 7.09
C TRP A 168 -0.40 -1.73 8.07
N LEU A 169 0.33 -2.73 7.58
CA LEU A 169 0.85 -3.82 8.40
C LEU A 169 1.81 -3.29 9.46
N THR A 170 2.70 -2.37 9.09
CA THR A 170 3.60 -1.66 10.02
C THR A 170 2.82 -0.91 11.09
N ILE A 171 1.76 -0.19 10.73
CA ILE A 171 0.87 0.51 11.68
C ILE A 171 0.25 -0.50 12.66
N CYS A 172 -0.19 -1.67 12.20
CA CYS A 172 -0.68 -2.75 13.06
C CYS A 172 0.40 -3.25 14.03
N LEU A 173 1.59 -3.57 13.52
CA LEU A 173 2.72 -4.07 14.31
C LEU A 173 3.22 -3.07 15.36
N ILE A 174 3.26 -1.78 15.04
CA ILE A 174 3.76 -0.73 15.95
C ILE A 174 2.96 -0.68 17.27
N ARG A 175 1.68 -1.09 17.27
CA ARG A 175 0.84 -1.15 18.47
C ARG A 175 1.37 -2.12 19.52
N PHE A 176 2.18 -3.11 19.13
CA PHE A 176 2.76 -4.11 20.02
C PHE A 176 4.16 -3.73 20.51
N ARG A 177 4.73 -2.57 20.15
CA ARG A 177 6.11 -2.17 20.51
C ARG A 177 6.38 -2.02 22.00
N GLY A 178 5.33 -1.83 22.81
CA GLY A 178 5.43 -1.70 24.26
C GLY A 178 5.38 -3.02 25.03
N LEU A 179 5.17 -4.14 24.35
CA LEU A 179 5.06 -5.47 24.98
C LEU A 179 6.41 -6.17 25.01
N LYS A 180 6.55 -7.12 25.95
CA LYS A 180 7.76 -7.96 26.08
C LYS A 180 7.72 -9.17 25.14
N ASP A 181 8.90 -9.58 24.67
CA ASP A 181 9.12 -10.82 23.91
C ASP A 181 8.19 -11.01 22.70
N VAL A 182 7.91 -9.92 21.99
CA VAL A 182 7.05 -9.96 20.80
C VAL A 182 7.78 -10.55 19.61
N THR A 183 7.22 -11.64 19.11
CA THR A 183 7.70 -12.32 17.92
C THR A 183 6.59 -12.38 16.88
N VAL A 184 6.96 -12.19 15.62
CA VAL A 184 6.03 -12.14 14.49
C VAL A 184 6.38 -13.24 13.50
N VAL A 185 5.37 -14.01 13.13
CA VAL A 185 5.47 -15.07 12.12
C VAL A 185 4.73 -14.59 10.88
N ASP A 186 5.41 -14.67 9.74
CA ASP A 186 4.83 -14.35 8.45
C ASP A 186 3.94 -15.51 7.97
N LEU A 187 2.72 -15.19 7.53
CA LEU A 187 1.73 -16.16 7.06
C LEU A 187 1.33 -15.81 5.62
N PRO A 188 0.82 -16.77 4.82
CA PRO A 188 0.44 -16.50 3.43
C PRO A 188 -0.55 -15.33 3.24
N ASN A 189 -1.42 -15.09 4.22
CA ASN A 189 -2.48 -14.08 4.15
C ASN A 189 -2.40 -13.05 5.29
N GLY A 190 -1.24 -12.86 5.93
CA GLY A 190 -1.13 -11.97 7.07
C GLY A 190 0.05 -12.28 7.99
N GLN A 191 -0.03 -11.90 9.26
CA GLN A 191 1.03 -12.14 10.24
C GLN A 191 0.46 -12.54 11.59
N ALA A 192 1.08 -13.54 12.22
CA ALA A 192 0.74 -13.98 13.57
C ALA A 192 1.70 -13.35 14.59
N ILE A 193 1.14 -12.84 15.68
CA ILE A 193 1.87 -12.18 16.76
C ILE A 193 1.85 -13.10 17.98
N TYR A 194 3.04 -13.34 18.53
CA TYR A 194 3.26 -14.13 19.73
C TYR A 194 3.91 -13.26 20.80
N THR A 195 3.34 -13.29 22.00
CA THR A 195 3.89 -12.67 23.21
C THR A 195 3.18 -13.30 24.41
N ARG A 196 3.82 -13.25 25.58
CA ARG A 196 3.24 -13.68 26.86
C ARG A 196 2.66 -12.51 27.68
N ASP A 197 2.73 -11.30 27.13
CA ASP A 197 2.25 -10.10 27.81
C ASP A 197 0.72 -10.05 27.79
N ALA A 198 0.09 -10.01 28.97
CA ALA A 198 -1.36 -10.00 29.11
C ALA A 198 -2.03 -8.77 28.45
N LYS A 199 -1.28 -7.69 28.23
CA LYS A 199 -1.79 -6.51 27.50
C LYS A 199 -2.03 -6.77 26.01
N ALA A 200 -1.51 -7.88 25.47
CA ALA A 200 -1.72 -8.25 24.09
C ALA A 200 -3.21 -8.45 23.75
N ASP A 201 -3.97 -9.06 24.67
CA ASP A 201 -5.40 -9.34 24.47
C ASP A 201 -6.23 -8.06 24.35
N GLU A 202 -5.88 -7.02 25.12
CA GLU A 202 -6.54 -5.71 25.03
C GLU A 202 -6.28 -5.04 23.66
N ILE A 203 -5.03 -5.11 23.18
CA ILE A 203 -4.65 -4.57 21.86
C ILE A 203 -5.33 -5.37 20.75
N ALA A 204 -5.35 -6.70 20.87
CA ALA A 204 -6.01 -7.61 19.94
C ALA A 204 -7.51 -7.31 19.87
N GLY A 205 -8.19 -7.17 21.00
CA GLY A 205 -9.61 -6.82 21.05
C GLY A 205 -9.92 -5.48 20.35
N LYS A 206 -9.09 -4.46 20.56
CA LYS A 206 -9.22 -3.15 19.87
C LYS A 206 -9.02 -3.26 18.35
N LEU A 207 -8.09 -4.10 17.90
CA LEU A 207 -7.82 -4.32 16.47
C LEU A 207 -8.95 -5.13 15.82
N SER A 208 -9.39 -6.23 16.42
CA SER A 208 -10.52 -7.03 15.94
C SER A 208 -11.79 -6.21 15.81
N ALA A 209 -12.14 -5.43 16.85
CA ALA A 209 -13.31 -4.55 16.82
C ALA A 209 -13.22 -3.42 15.78
N ARG A 210 -12.03 -3.11 15.28
CA ARG A 210 -11.82 -2.14 14.19
C ARG A 210 -11.93 -2.81 12.81
N ASP A 211 -11.49 -4.05 12.69
CA ASP A 211 -11.59 -4.81 11.44
C ASP A 211 -12.99 -5.37 11.18
N GLU A 212 -13.74 -5.71 12.24
CA GLU A 212 -15.15 -6.10 12.15
C GLU A 212 -16.10 -4.93 11.87
N ARG A 213 -15.66 -3.69 12.12
CA ARG A 213 -16.46 -2.50 11.82
C ARG A 213 -16.58 -2.33 10.31
N ASP A 214 -17.73 -2.71 9.75
CA ASP A 214 -18.17 -2.26 8.43
C ASP A 214 -18.60 -0.78 8.55
N PRO A 215 -17.86 0.18 7.96
CA PRO A 215 -18.27 1.58 8.00
C PRO A 215 -19.56 1.83 7.20
N GLY A 216 -20.06 0.82 6.48
CA GLY A 216 -21.17 0.96 5.55
C GLY A 216 -20.79 1.83 4.35
N PHE A 217 -21.70 1.93 3.39
CA PHE A 217 -21.45 2.71 2.17
C PHE A 217 -21.12 4.18 2.46
N VAL A 218 -21.89 4.81 3.33
CA VAL A 218 -21.73 6.24 3.66
C VAL A 218 -20.41 6.48 4.40
N GLY A 219 -20.06 5.63 5.37
CA GLY A 219 -18.79 5.77 6.08
C GLY A 219 -17.57 5.55 5.17
N GLN A 220 -17.64 4.59 4.25
CA GLN A 220 -16.61 4.38 3.23
C GLN A 220 -16.48 5.59 2.31
N TRP A 221 -17.60 6.15 1.85
CA TRP A 221 -17.62 7.34 1.00
C TRP A 221 -16.99 8.54 1.70
N ILE A 222 -17.45 8.88 2.91
CA ILE A 222 -16.93 10.01 3.68
C ILE A 222 -15.43 9.83 3.93
N THR A 223 -15.02 8.64 4.38
CA THR A 223 -13.60 8.36 4.65
C THR A 223 -12.75 8.56 3.41
N ALA A 224 -13.17 8.01 2.26
CA ALA A 224 -12.45 8.15 1.01
C ALA A 224 -12.43 9.61 0.53
N ALA A 225 -13.56 10.31 0.58
CA ALA A 225 -13.65 11.71 0.17
C ALA A 225 -12.77 12.62 1.04
N SER A 226 -12.82 12.47 2.37
CA SER A 226 -11.97 13.21 3.30
C SER A 226 -10.49 12.93 3.04
N ALA A 227 -10.13 11.68 2.76
CA ALA A 227 -8.74 11.32 2.52
C ALA A 227 -8.21 11.88 1.18
N VAL A 228 -9.02 11.86 0.11
CA VAL A 228 -8.69 12.56 -1.16
C VAL A 228 -8.55 14.06 -0.92
N PHE A 229 -9.47 14.67 -0.18
CA PHE A 229 -9.44 16.10 0.13
C PHE A 229 -8.18 16.49 0.90
N VAL A 230 -7.87 15.78 1.99
CA VAL A 230 -6.67 16.04 2.80
C VAL A 230 -5.39 15.88 1.97
N ALA A 231 -5.29 14.83 1.16
CA ALA A 231 -4.15 14.63 0.27
C ALA A 231 -4.01 15.79 -0.74
N GLY A 232 -5.11 16.25 -1.32
CA GLY A 232 -5.15 17.42 -2.19
C GLY A 232 -4.68 18.68 -1.50
N VAL A 233 -5.21 18.99 -0.31
CA VAL A 233 -4.81 20.16 0.49
C VAL A 233 -3.32 20.11 0.84
N LEU A 234 -2.82 18.98 1.32
CA LEU A 234 -1.39 18.81 1.63
C LEU A 234 -0.52 19.02 0.39
N ALA A 235 -0.89 18.44 -0.75
CA ALA A 235 -0.17 18.64 -2.01
C ALA A 235 -0.20 20.10 -2.47
N GLY A 236 -1.32 20.80 -2.29
CA GLY A 236 -1.42 22.23 -2.56
C GLY A 236 -0.53 23.05 -1.62
N LEU A 237 -0.52 22.77 -0.32
CA LEU A 237 0.28 23.54 0.65
C LEU A 237 1.79 23.34 0.43
N VAL A 238 2.18 22.14 0.05
CA VAL A 238 3.58 21.73 -0.10
C VAL A 238 4.11 22.06 -1.51
N GLY A 239 3.34 21.83 -2.56
CA GLY A 239 3.77 22.04 -3.96
C GLY A 239 4.42 23.40 -4.29
N PRO A 240 3.98 24.55 -3.74
CA PRO A 240 4.54 25.86 -4.04
C PRO A 240 5.97 26.04 -3.55
N PHE A 241 6.45 25.19 -2.65
CA PHE A 241 7.86 25.18 -2.27
C PHE A 241 8.76 24.58 -3.36
N PHE A 242 8.15 24.01 -4.41
CA PHE A 242 8.82 23.09 -5.31
C PHE A 242 8.53 23.30 -6.80
N THR A 243 7.34 23.80 -7.14
CA THR A 243 6.93 24.09 -8.52
C THR A 243 6.17 25.41 -8.57
N ASP A 244 6.25 26.08 -9.72
CA ASP A 244 5.44 27.27 -10.00
C ASP A 244 4.01 26.92 -10.41
N SER A 245 3.73 25.68 -10.78
CA SER A 245 2.34 25.25 -11.02
C SER A 245 2.12 23.79 -10.67
N LEU A 246 0.90 23.49 -10.22
CA LEU A 246 0.45 22.14 -9.91
C LEU A 246 -1.02 22.02 -10.29
N LEU A 247 -1.40 20.92 -10.93
CA LEU A 247 -2.78 20.55 -11.20
C LEU A 247 -2.96 19.08 -10.80
N ILE A 248 -3.78 18.83 -9.78
CA ILE A 248 -4.18 17.50 -9.36
C ILE A 248 -5.69 17.38 -9.57
N GLY A 249 -6.10 16.38 -10.34
CA GLY A 249 -7.49 16.13 -10.70
C GLY A 249 -7.89 16.73 -12.06
N PRO A 250 -9.17 16.57 -12.46
CA PRO A 250 -9.66 17.02 -13.76
C PRO A 250 -9.63 18.55 -13.88
N ALA A 251 -9.30 19.06 -15.06
CA ALA A 251 -9.20 20.51 -15.30
C ALA A 251 -10.52 21.26 -15.06
N GLN A 252 -11.67 20.59 -15.24
CA GLN A 252 -13.00 21.17 -15.04
C GLN A 252 -13.37 21.32 -13.55
N PHE A 253 -12.80 20.48 -12.68
CA PHE A 253 -13.06 20.47 -11.25
C PHE A 253 -11.81 19.98 -10.49
N PRO A 254 -10.72 20.76 -10.46
CA PRO A 254 -9.45 20.32 -9.90
C PRO A 254 -9.63 19.95 -8.43
N LEU A 255 -8.99 18.85 -7.98
CA LEU A 255 -8.88 18.56 -6.55
C LEU A 255 -8.10 19.68 -5.88
N ILE A 256 -6.94 19.99 -6.46
CA ILE A 256 -6.19 21.20 -6.15
C ILE A 256 -5.43 21.64 -7.39
N ALA A 257 -5.38 22.94 -7.63
CA ALA A 257 -4.48 23.51 -8.60
C ALA A 257 -3.99 24.87 -8.15
N PHE A 258 -2.72 25.16 -8.40
CA PHE A 258 -2.18 26.48 -8.20
C PHE A 258 -1.24 26.87 -9.33
N THR A 259 -1.11 28.18 -9.51
CA THR A 259 -0.11 28.79 -10.39
C THR A 259 0.49 29.99 -9.68
N ARG A 260 1.81 30.01 -9.56
CA ARG A 260 2.62 31.14 -9.14
C ARG A 260 3.06 31.89 -10.38
N SER A 261 2.79 33.18 -10.41
CA SER A 261 3.19 34.10 -11.47
C SER A 261 3.90 35.31 -10.88
N SER A 262 4.50 36.14 -11.73
CA SER A 262 5.08 37.43 -11.32
C SER A 262 4.06 38.40 -10.72
N GLN A 263 2.76 38.19 -11.01
CA GLN A 263 1.63 39.00 -10.54
C GLN A 263 1.01 38.47 -9.23
N GLY A 264 1.46 37.31 -8.74
CA GLY A 264 0.95 36.70 -7.51
C GLY A 264 0.61 35.22 -7.65
N PHE A 265 -0.15 34.72 -6.68
CA PHE A 265 -0.39 33.29 -6.46
C PHE A 265 -1.88 32.98 -6.61
N ALA A 266 -2.23 32.18 -7.62
CA ALA A 266 -3.60 31.80 -7.90
C ALA A 266 -3.85 30.36 -7.45
N TRP A 267 -4.94 30.13 -6.72
CA TRP A 267 -5.37 28.82 -6.23
C TRP A 267 -6.78 28.52 -6.68
N THR A 268 -6.99 27.27 -7.10
CA THR A 268 -8.29 26.74 -7.44
C THR A 268 -8.42 25.33 -6.87
N GLY A 269 -9.63 24.99 -6.42
CA GLY A 269 -9.92 23.67 -5.86
C GLY A 269 -11.43 23.46 -5.84
N SER A 270 -11.84 22.21 -5.98
CA SER A 270 -13.24 21.83 -6.04
C SER A 270 -13.52 20.66 -5.11
N LEU A 271 -14.58 20.79 -4.29
CA LEU A 271 -15.08 19.69 -3.47
C LEU A 271 -15.73 18.58 -4.32
N ALA A 272 -16.06 18.84 -5.58
CA ALA A 272 -16.61 17.81 -6.47
C ALA A 272 -15.60 16.67 -6.70
N SER A 273 -14.31 17.00 -6.86
CA SER A 273 -13.24 16.01 -7.03
C SER A 273 -13.16 14.97 -5.90
N PRO A 274 -12.96 15.36 -4.62
CA PRO A 274 -12.89 14.40 -3.53
C PRO A 274 -14.23 13.68 -3.28
N LEU A 275 -15.37 14.36 -3.45
CA LEU A 275 -16.68 13.72 -3.29
C LEU A 275 -16.94 12.65 -4.36
N LEU A 276 -16.64 12.94 -5.63
CA LEU A 276 -16.79 11.98 -6.73
C LEU A 276 -15.80 10.82 -6.61
N ALA A 277 -14.54 11.11 -6.31
CA ALA A 277 -13.54 10.07 -6.09
C ALA A 277 -13.93 9.15 -4.93
N GLY A 278 -14.39 9.72 -3.81
CA GLY A 278 -14.89 8.95 -2.68
C GLY A 278 -16.14 8.13 -3.04
N LEU A 279 -17.04 8.67 -3.85
CA LEU A 279 -18.28 7.99 -4.26
C LEU A 279 -17.96 6.78 -5.13
N LEU A 280 -17.10 6.96 -6.14
CA LEU A 280 -16.61 5.89 -7.00
C LEU A 280 -15.94 4.79 -6.18
N PHE A 281 -15.13 5.18 -5.19
CA PHE A 281 -14.50 4.24 -4.28
C PHE A 281 -15.52 3.42 -3.47
N ALA A 282 -16.50 4.08 -2.86
CA ALA A 282 -17.56 3.39 -2.09
C ALA A 282 -18.44 2.48 -2.96
N LEU A 283 -18.72 2.88 -4.20
CA LEU A 283 -19.45 2.07 -5.18
C LEU A 283 -18.64 0.83 -5.58
N ALA A 284 -17.35 1.00 -5.90
CA ALA A 284 -16.45 -0.10 -6.19
C ALA A 284 -16.40 -1.08 -5.01
N ALA A 285 -16.16 -0.58 -3.79
CA ALA A 285 -16.13 -1.40 -2.59
C ALA A 285 -17.42 -2.24 -2.41
N ARG A 286 -18.58 -1.67 -2.70
CA ARG A 286 -19.88 -2.36 -2.59
C ARG A 286 -20.14 -3.36 -3.73
N LEU A 287 -19.77 -3.03 -4.96
CA LEU A 287 -19.86 -3.93 -6.10
C LEU A 287 -19.01 -5.19 -5.89
N PHE A 288 -17.79 -5.02 -5.38
CA PHE A 288 -16.87 -6.12 -5.12
C PHE A 288 -17.22 -6.91 -3.84
N SER A 289 -17.93 -6.30 -2.87
CA SER A 289 -18.42 -7.00 -1.68
C SER A 289 -19.60 -7.94 -1.94
N ARG A 290 -20.37 -7.74 -3.04
CA ARG A 290 -21.56 -8.55 -3.36
C ARG A 290 -21.28 -9.88 -4.06
N ARG A 291 -20.05 -10.17 -4.49
CA ARG A 291 -19.69 -11.47 -5.05
C ARG A 291 -19.34 -12.46 -3.93
N LYS A 292 -20.35 -13.17 -3.42
CA LYS A 292 -20.12 -14.45 -2.73
C LYS A 292 -19.43 -15.40 -3.73
N PRO A 293 -18.34 -16.09 -3.35
CA PRO A 293 -17.94 -17.26 -4.11
C PRO A 293 -19.08 -18.28 -4.03
N HIS A 294 -19.50 -18.79 -5.18
CA HIS A 294 -20.33 -19.98 -5.23
C HIS A 294 -19.50 -21.13 -4.61
N GLY A 295 -19.99 -21.71 -3.52
CA GLY A 295 -19.51 -22.98 -2.97
C GLY A 295 -18.29 -22.89 -2.04
N ALA A 296 -18.55 -22.84 -0.73
CA ALA A 296 -17.74 -23.51 0.28
C ALA A 296 -18.65 -23.74 1.49
N GLU A 297 -19.44 -24.82 1.42
CA GLU A 297 -20.09 -25.39 2.59
C GLU A 297 -19.04 -25.67 3.66
N LEU A 298 -19.37 -25.26 4.88
CA LEU A 298 -18.79 -25.78 6.11
C LEU A 298 -18.97 -27.29 6.12
N GLN A 299 -17.91 -28.04 5.84
CA GLN A 299 -17.80 -29.41 6.35
C GLN A 299 -16.92 -29.37 7.60
N THR A 300 -17.62 -29.36 8.74
CA THR A 300 -17.18 -30.02 9.97
C THR A 300 -16.68 -31.43 9.64
N VAL A 301 -15.45 -31.76 10.00
CA VAL A 301 -15.03 -33.15 10.15
C VAL A 301 -14.22 -33.27 11.44
N GLN A 302 -14.65 -34.26 12.22
CA GLN A 302 -14.07 -34.77 13.46
C GLN A 302 -12.68 -35.35 13.26
#